data_AF-A0A352JPZ6-F1
#
_entry.id   AF-A0A352JPZ6-F1
#
_cell.length_a   1.000
_cell.length_b   1.000
_cell.length_c   1.000
_cell.angle_alpha   90.00
_cell.angle_beta   90.00
_cell.angle_gamma   90.00
#
_symmetry.space_group_name_H-M   'P 1'
#
loop_
_entity.id
_entity.type
_entity.pdbx_description
1 polymer ?
#
loop_
_entity_poly.entity_id
_entity_poly.type
_entity_poly.pdbx_seq_one_letter_code
_entity_poly.pdbx_strand_id
1 'polypeptide(L)' 'HPKGKRLVGDVEFESVSQVAGAITPVPGGVGPMTIAALLQNTVKAAKLRHHLK' A
#
# COMPACT_ATOMS: atom_id res chain seq x y z
N HIS A 1 -2.61 27.32 9.85
CA HIS A 1 -1.37 26.61 9.43
C HIS A 1 -1.55 26.10 8.02
N PRO A 2 -0.78 26.58 7.03
CA PRO A 2 -0.93 26.14 5.66
C PRO A 2 -0.08 24.89 5.42
N LYS A 3 -0.74 23.82 4.94
CA LYS A 3 -0.28 22.54 4.37
C LYS A 3 -1.16 21.42 4.97
N GLY A 4 -1.64 20.52 4.11
CA GLY A 4 -2.78 19.63 4.34
C GLY A 4 -2.71 18.76 5.60
N LYS A 5 -3.84 18.11 5.94
CA LYS A 5 -3.94 17.14 7.04
C LYS A 5 -2.80 16.12 6.94
N ARG A 6 -2.06 15.91 8.03
CA ARG A 6 -1.01 14.89 8.14
C ARG A 6 -1.63 13.50 8.10
N LEU A 7 -1.22 12.66 7.16
CA LEU A 7 -1.64 11.26 7.10
C LEU A 7 -0.74 10.44 8.04
N VAL A 8 -1.33 9.80 9.03
CA VAL A 8 -0.66 8.99 10.05
C VAL A 8 -1.28 7.59 10.03
N GLY A 9 -0.45 6.56 10.22
CA GLY A 9 -0.92 5.17 10.31
C GLY A 9 -1.30 4.77 11.72
N ASP A 10 -1.71 3.51 11.90
CA ASP A 10 -2.17 2.99 13.18
C ASP A 10 -1.05 2.66 14.18
N VAL A 11 0.20 2.74 13.73
CA VAL A 11 1.39 2.31 14.49
C VAL A 11 2.27 3.52 14.81
N GLU A 12 2.78 3.58 16.05
CA GLU A 12 3.85 4.50 16.43
C GLU A 12 5.17 4.04 15.78
N PHE A 13 5.51 4.67 14.65
CA PHE A 13 6.60 4.21 13.80
C PHE A 13 7.96 4.20 14.52
N GLU A 14 8.25 5.21 15.34
CA GLU A 14 9.56 5.37 15.99
C GLU A 14 9.87 4.19 16.92
N SER A 15 8.99 3.90 17.87
CA SER A 15 9.20 2.83 18.85
C SER A 15 9.22 1.45 18.21
N VAL A 16 8.34 1.21 17.23
CA VAL A 16 8.24 -0.09 16.55
C VAL A 16 9.37 -0.33 15.56
N SER A 17 9.93 0.72 14.94
CA SER A 17 11.05 0.61 14.00
C SER A 17 12.32 0.01 14.62
N GLN A 18 12.49 0.13 15.95
CA GLN A 18 13.65 -0.39 16.67
C GLN A 18 13.58 -1.91 16.91
N VAL A 19 12.39 -2.50 16.84
CA VAL A 19 12.16 -3.92 17.16
C VAL A 19 11.67 -4.73 15.96
N ALA A 20 11.03 -4.10 14.98
CA ALA A 20 10.49 -4.76 13.80
C ALA A 20 11.59 -5.07 12.78
N GLY A 21 11.61 -6.28 12.22
CA GLY A 21 12.51 -6.64 11.12
C GLY A 21 12.18 -5.94 9.78
N ALA A 22 10.94 -5.47 9.62
CA ALA A 22 10.49 -4.62 8.53
C ALA A 22 9.24 -3.83 8.96
N ILE A 23 9.09 -2.59 8.50
CA ILE A 23 7.95 -1.73 8.82
C ILE A 23 7.57 -0.89 7.59
N THR A 24 6.28 -0.78 7.30
CA THR A 24 5.79 0.04 6.18
C THR A 24 5.48 1.46 6.66
N PRO A 25 6.05 2.51 6.04
CA PRO A 25 5.80 3.88 6.47
C PRO A 25 4.41 4.35 6.05
N VAL A 26 3.86 5.31 6.80
CA VAL A 26 2.69 6.08 6.39
C VAL A 26 3.04 7.56 6.42
N PRO A 27 2.91 8.29 5.29
CA PRO A 27 2.45 7.83 3.97
C PRO A 27 3.47 6.95 3.23
N GLY A 28 3.02 6.28 2.16
CA GLY A 28 3.91 5.58 1.21
C GLY A 28 3.97 4.05 1.33
N GLY A 29 3.31 3.47 2.33
CA GLY A 29 3.25 2.01 2.52
C GLY A 29 2.17 1.33 1.67
N VAL A 30 1.10 0.89 2.31
CA VAL A 30 0.09 0.01 1.69
C VAL A 30 -0.78 0.69 0.63
N GLY A 31 -0.95 2.02 0.68
CA GLY A 31 -1.82 2.77 -0.23
C GLY A 31 -1.53 2.54 -1.71
N PRO A 32 -0.29 2.80 -2.20
CA PRO A 32 0.10 2.50 -3.58
C PRO A 32 -0.05 1.02 -3.97
N MET A 33 0.24 0.09 -3.04
CA MET A 33 0.11 -1.34 -3.30
C MET A 33 -1.34 -1.78 -3.47
N THR A 34 -2.30 -1.16 -2.79
CA THR A 34 -3.73 -1.43 -3.00
C THR A 34 -4.16 -1.08 -4.43
N ILE A 35 -3.69 0.05 -4.96
CA ILE A 35 -3.96 0.44 -6.36
C ILE A 35 -3.31 -0.56 -7.32
N ALA A 36 -2.04 -0.90 -7.09
CA ALA A 36 -1.33 -1.87 -7.92
C ALA A 36 -2.01 -3.24 -7.92
N ALA A 37 -2.44 -3.73 -6.76
CA ALA A 37 -3.13 -5.01 -6.61
C ALA A 37 -4.48 -5.01 -7.34
N LEU A 38 -5.24 -3.90 -7.28
CA LEU A 38 -6.48 -3.76 -8.05
C LEU A 38 -6.22 -3.87 -9.56
N LEU A 39 -5.20 -3.17 -10.06
CA LEU A 39 -4.85 -3.21 -11.48
C LEU A 39 -4.36 -4.61 -11.90
N GLN A 40 -3.54 -5.24 -11.07
CA GLN A 40 -3.07 -6.60 -11.30
C GLN A 40 -4.23 -7.59 -11.37
N ASN A 41 -5.18 -7.50 -10.44
CA ASN A 41 -6.37 -8.34 -10.43
C ASN A 41 -7.25 -8.09 -11.66
N THR A 42 -7.36 -6.83 -12.09
CA THR A 42 -8.11 -6.45 -13.31
C THR A 42 -7.49 -7.06 -14.56
N VAL A 43 -6.16 -6.98 -14.71
CA VAL A 43 -5.43 -7.60 -15.83
C VAL A 43 -5.58 -9.13 -15.78
N LYS A 44 -5.44 -9.74 -14.60
CA LYS A 44 -5.62 -11.19 -14.42
C LYS A 44 -7.04 -11.63 -14.83
N ALA A 45 -8.07 -10.90 -14.39
CA ALA A 45 -9.45 -11.19 -14.75
C ALA A 45 -9.70 -11.05 -16.26
N ALA A 46 -9.12 -10.03 -16.91
CA ALA A 46 -9.20 -9.88 -18.36
C ALA A 46 -8.55 -11.06 -19.09
N LYS A 47 -7.33 -11.46 -18.69
CA LYS A 47 -6.65 -12.63 -19.27
C LYS A 47 -7.48 -13.91 -19.16
N LEU A 48 -8.06 -14.16 -17.97
CA LEU A 48 -8.94 -15.31 -17.73
C LEU A 48 -10.18 -15.29 -18.62
N ARG A 49 -10.85 -14.14 -18.78
CA ARG A 49 -12.03 -14.01 -19.67
C ARG A 49 -11.69 -14.27 -21.14
N HIS A 50 -10.50 -13.87 -21.57
CA HIS A 50 -10.07 -14.00 -22.96
C HIS A 50 -9.27 -15.29 -23.24
N HIS A 51 -9.18 -16.22 -22.29
CA HIS A 51 -8.35 -17.45 -22.38
C HIS A 51 -6.87 -17.18 -22.75
N LEU A 52 -6.37 -16.00 -22.37
CA LEU A 52 -4.98 -15.61 -22.59
C LEU A 52 -4.14 -16.14 -21.42
N LYS A 53 -3.06 -16.86 -21.73
CA LYS A 53 -2.07 -17.30 -20.73
C LYS A 53 -1.20 -16.12 -20.27
#